data_AF-A0ABD0WK53-F1
#
_entry.id   AF-A0ABD0WK53-F1
#
_cell.length_a   1.000
_cell.length_b   1.000
_cell.length_c   1.000
_cell.angle_alpha   90.00
_cell.angle_beta   90.00
_cell.angle_gamma   90.00
#
_symmetry.space_group_name_H-M   'P 1'
#
loop_
_entity.id
_entity.type
_entity.pdbx_description
1 polymer ?
#
loop_
_entity_poly.entity_id
_entity_poly.type
_entity_poly.pdbx_seq_one_letter_code
_entity_poly.pdbx_strand_id
1 'polypeptide(L)'
;MPLKMWLFPLVCVRPDCGKHRLTAAGIYRTVRKVLDIDGWYDLATEYLECKRCKKKYPAWNEDILGQLDLGHRSQFPALLTYRYSCDNRVVWMMRERTLDNSVTQLYKKLMEQHSEAWTQRILQYLTACEPFTRSSFVQPPVFAEPPLLPALPKPKWLLAVYARDVLGRLDEVKAKITSVFGCVLKMDSTKKPPRDMHWTPGSWPDETPPRQERHPQK
;
A
#
# COMPACT_ATOMS: atom_id res chain seq x y z
N MET A 1 3.47 17.70 3.95
CA MET A 1 2.58 18.24 2.89
C MET A 1 3.43 18.63 1.69
N PRO A 2 3.25 17.98 0.52
CA PRO A 2 4.23 17.97 -0.57
C PRO A 2 4.64 19.36 -1.08
N LEU A 3 3.71 20.32 -1.12
CA LEU A 3 3.98 21.66 -1.64
C LEU A 3 4.89 22.48 -0.71
N LYS A 4 4.78 22.31 0.61
CA LYS A 4 5.64 23.00 1.59
C LYS A 4 6.92 22.21 1.91
N MET A 5 6.81 20.88 1.89
CA MET A 5 7.88 19.98 2.32
C MET A 5 8.95 19.80 1.23
N TRP A 6 8.55 19.79 -0.05
CA TRP A 6 9.46 19.56 -1.17
C TRP A 6 9.44 20.68 -2.22
N LEU A 7 8.65 21.74 -1.98
CA LEU A 7 8.45 22.84 -2.94
C LEU A 7 8.04 22.37 -4.34
N PHE A 8 7.38 21.20 -4.41
CA PHE A 8 7.01 20.59 -5.68
C PHE A 8 5.91 21.42 -6.39
N PRO A 9 6.09 21.78 -7.67
CA PRO A 9 5.15 22.64 -8.39
C PRO A 9 3.91 21.85 -8.86
N LEU A 10 2.96 21.65 -7.95
CA LEU A 10 1.69 20.97 -8.28
C LEU A 10 0.81 21.84 -9.18
N VAL A 11 0.19 21.21 -10.17
CA VAL A 11 -0.68 21.87 -11.16
C VAL A 11 -2.12 21.38 -11.08
N CYS A 12 -3.05 22.24 -11.51
CA CYS A 12 -4.47 21.95 -11.52
C CYS A 12 -4.79 20.79 -12.48
N VAL A 13 -5.52 19.79 -11.98
CA VAL A 13 -5.94 18.58 -12.70
C VAL A 13 -6.89 18.89 -13.88
N ARG A 14 -7.65 19.99 -13.79
CA ARG A 14 -8.59 20.38 -14.86
C ARG A 14 -7.83 20.83 -16.12
N PRO A 15 -8.11 20.25 -17.30
CA PRO A 15 -7.43 20.59 -18.55
C PRO A 15 -7.63 22.07 -18.94
N ASP A 16 -8.83 22.61 -18.74
CA ASP A 16 -9.19 24.01 -19.07
C ASP A 16 -8.34 25.05 -18.33
N CYS A 17 -7.73 24.65 -17.21
CA CYS A 17 -6.87 25.54 -16.42
C CYS A 17 -5.46 25.68 -16.99
N GLY A 18 -5.08 24.92 -18.02
CA GLY A 18 -3.77 25.00 -18.66
C GLY A 18 -2.61 24.75 -17.69
N LYS A 19 -2.75 23.76 -16.81
CA LYS A 19 -1.76 23.42 -15.77
C LYS A 19 -1.43 24.58 -14.81
N HIS A 20 -2.40 25.44 -14.51
CA HIS A 20 -2.23 26.49 -13.52
C HIS A 20 -1.78 25.94 -12.16
N ARG A 21 -0.79 26.60 -11.54
CA ARG A 21 -0.19 26.16 -10.28
C ARG A 21 -1.20 26.16 -9.13
N LEU A 22 -1.14 25.12 -8.31
CA LEU A 22 -1.91 25.02 -7.09
C LEU A 22 -1.19 25.71 -5.92
N THR A 23 -1.98 26.27 -5.01
CA THR A 23 -1.49 26.95 -3.80
C THR A 23 -2.10 26.31 -2.56
N ALA A 24 -1.38 26.28 -1.44
CA ALA A 24 -1.93 25.78 -0.19
C ALA A 24 -3.11 26.64 0.29
N ALA A 25 -4.18 26.01 0.75
CA ALA A 25 -5.46 26.64 1.09
C ALA A 25 -6.04 26.18 2.44
N GLY A 26 -5.16 25.80 3.37
CA GLY A 26 -5.52 25.39 4.73
C GLY A 26 -5.67 23.88 4.91
N ILE A 27 -6.11 23.46 6.08
CA ILE A 27 -6.25 22.03 6.46
C ILE A 27 -7.55 21.46 5.89
N TYR A 28 -7.49 20.23 5.41
CA TYR A 28 -8.63 19.43 4.96
C TYR A 28 -9.52 19.08 6.15
N ARG A 29 -10.82 19.34 6.01
CA ARG A 29 -11.76 19.25 7.15
C ARG A 29 -11.94 17.84 7.71
N THR A 30 -11.63 16.82 6.91
CA THR A 30 -11.87 15.42 7.30
C THR A 30 -10.55 14.73 7.58
N VAL A 31 -10.35 14.33 8.83
CA VAL A 31 -9.27 13.42 9.20
C VAL A 31 -9.64 12.01 8.80
N ARG A 32 -8.67 11.27 8.25
CA ARG A 32 -8.86 9.88 7.83
C ARG A 32 -8.24 8.95 8.85
N LYS A 33 -8.98 7.94 9.28
CA LYS A 33 -8.42 6.83 10.06
C LYS A 33 -7.61 5.91 9.16
N VAL A 34 -6.38 5.63 9.58
CA VAL A 34 -5.47 4.70 8.90
C VAL A 34 -5.26 3.48 9.76
N LEU A 35 -5.46 2.30 9.17
CA LEU A 35 -5.17 1.03 9.79
C LEU A 35 -3.67 0.76 9.72
N ASP A 36 -3.02 0.62 10.88
CA ASP A 36 -1.63 0.17 11.01
C ASP A 36 -1.58 -1.24 11.62
N ILE A 37 -0.37 -1.76 11.81
CA ILE A 37 -0.11 -3.12 12.31
C ILE A 37 -0.62 -3.32 13.74
N ASP A 38 -0.50 -2.31 14.61
CA ASP A 38 -0.76 -2.41 16.05
C ASP A 38 -1.81 -1.38 16.55
N GLY A 39 -2.50 -0.70 15.62
CA GLY A 39 -3.55 0.23 15.98
C GLY A 39 -4.09 1.05 14.81
N TRP A 40 -4.60 2.22 15.17
CA TRP A 40 -5.10 3.22 14.23
C TRP A 40 -4.40 4.54 14.48
N TYR A 41 -4.09 5.26 13.41
CA TYR A 41 -3.66 6.65 13.50
C TYR A 41 -4.49 7.54 12.59
N ASP A 42 -4.50 8.82 12.94
CA ASP A 42 -5.27 9.84 12.25
C ASP A 42 -4.40 10.56 11.22
N LEU A 43 -4.86 10.59 9.97
CA LEU A 43 -4.19 11.24 8.85
C LEU A 43 -4.92 12.52 8.47
N ALA A 44 -4.24 13.64 8.64
CA ALA A 44 -4.69 14.95 8.19
C ALA A 44 -4.02 15.33 6.85
N THR A 45 -4.77 16.01 5.98
CA THR A 45 -4.27 16.56 4.71
C THR A 45 -4.46 18.06 4.60
N GLU A 46 -3.69 18.75 3.76
CA GLU A 46 -4.00 20.13 3.36
C GLU A 46 -4.90 20.16 2.11
N TYR A 47 -5.60 21.27 1.93
CA TYR A 47 -6.21 21.66 0.67
C TYR A 47 -5.20 22.38 -0.22
N LEU A 48 -5.26 22.04 -1.50
CA LEU A 48 -4.60 22.73 -2.60
C LEU A 48 -5.67 23.42 -3.44
N GLU A 49 -5.54 24.72 -3.66
CA GLU A 49 -6.50 25.52 -4.42
C GLU A 49 -5.88 26.01 -5.72
N CYS A 50 -6.62 25.87 -6.82
CA CYS A 50 -6.33 26.53 -8.08
C CYS A 50 -6.89 27.96 -8.06
N LYS A 51 -6.06 28.99 -8.17
CA LYS A 51 -6.54 30.39 -8.14
C LYS A 51 -7.33 30.80 -9.39
N ARG A 52 -7.19 30.06 -10.50
CA ARG A 52 -7.93 30.25 -11.76
C ARG A 52 -9.37 29.73 -11.70
N CYS A 53 -9.60 28.46 -11.33
CA CYS A 53 -10.95 27.87 -11.27
C CYS A 53 -11.55 27.79 -9.86
N LYS A 54 -10.83 28.28 -8.83
CA LYS A 54 -11.20 28.25 -7.41
C LYS A 54 -11.49 26.87 -6.82
N LYS A 55 -11.23 25.80 -7.58
CA LYS A 55 -11.43 24.42 -7.10
C LYS A 55 -10.35 24.04 -6.11
N LYS A 56 -10.77 23.36 -5.03
CA LYS A 56 -9.91 22.81 -3.99
C LYS A 56 -9.76 21.30 -4.17
N TYR A 57 -8.55 20.80 -3.95
CA TYR A 57 -8.18 19.40 -4.01
C TYR A 57 -7.49 19.02 -2.69
N PRO A 58 -7.79 17.86 -2.07
CA PRO A 58 -6.94 17.36 -1.00
C PRO A 58 -5.56 17.00 -1.57
N ALA A 59 -4.48 17.28 -0.84
CA ALA A 59 -3.12 16.95 -1.30
C ALA A 59 -2.90 15.44 -1.53
N TRP A 60 -3.69 14.59 -0.86
CA TRP A 60 -3.72 13.14 -1.03
C TRP A 60 -4.63 12.65 -2.19
N ASN A 61 -5.08 13.55 -3.07
CA ASN A 61 -5.81 13.13 -4.27
C ASN A 61 -4.86 12.37 -5.22
N GLU A 62 -5.29 11.22 -5.76
CA GLU A 62 -4.50 10.41 -6.70
C GLU A 62 -4.01 11.19 -7.93
N ASP A 63 -4.82 12.11 -8.46
CA ASP A 63 -4.43 12.96 -9.61
C ASP A 63 -3.33 13.96 -9.25
N ILE A 64 -3.24 14.32 -7.97
CA ILE A 64 -2.18 15.18 -7.43
C ILE A 64 -0.94 14.35 -7.15
N LEU A 65 -1.10 13.18 -6.52
CA LEU A 65 0.00 12.24 -6.25
C LEU A 65 0.61 11.70 -7.54
N GLY A 66 -0.18 11.54 -8.60
CA GLY A 66 0.27 11.12 -9.93
C GLY A 66 1.15 12.14 -10.65
N GLN A 67 1.24 13.38 -10.15
CA GLN A 67 2.19 14.39 -10.67
C GLN A 67 3.58 14.26 -10.05
N LEU A 68 3.68 13.57 -8.91
CA LEU A 68 4.94 13.35 -8.21
C LEU A 68 5.71 12.19 -8.86
N ASP A 69 7.05 12.26 -8.82
CA ASP A 69 7.88 11.10 -9.14
C ASP A 69 7.73 9.98 -8.09
N LEU A 70 8.19 8.80 -8.46
CA LEU A 70 8.11 7.60 -7.62
C LEU A 70 8.78 7.78 -6.26
N GLY A 71 9.88 8.55 -6.18
CA GLY A 71 10.60 8.80 -4.93
C GLY A 71 9.75 9.59 -3.94
N HIS A 72 9.14 10.69 -4.38
CA HIS A 72 8.24 11.47 -3.54
C HIS A 72 6.93 10.73 -3.23
N ARG A 73 6.37 9.99 -4.21
CA ARG A 73 5.16 9.20 -3.99
C ARG A 73 5.39 8.09 -2.96
N SER A 74 6.58 7.50 -2.90
CA SER A 74 6.93 6.48 -1.91
C SER A 74 6.92 6.97 -0.45
N GLN A 75 7.05 8.28 -0.24
CA GLN A 75 7.03 8.88 1.11
C GLN A 75 5.61 9.01 1.69
N PHE A 76 4.57 8.70 0.91
CA PHE A 76 3.19 8.67 1.40
C PHE A 76 2.92 7.30 2.04
N PRO A 77 2.74 7.23 3.38
CA PRO A 77 2.72 5.96 4.09
C PRO A 77 1.42 5.16 3.93
N ALA A 78 0.37 5.70 3.30
CA ALA A 78 -0.95 5.09 3.33
C ALA A 78 -1.62 4.99 1.95
N LEU A 79 -2.37 3.91 1.75
CA LEU A 79 -3.29 3.74 0.64
C LEU A 79 -4.70 4.18 1.05
N LEU A 80 -5.23 5.22 0.40
CA LEU A 80 -6.57 5.74 0.71
C LEU A 80 -7.65 4.91 0.02
N THR A 81 -8.67 4.52 0.77
CA THR A 81 -9.93 4.00 0.24
C THR A 81 -11.09 4.97 0.52
N TYR A 82 -12.30 4.59 0.12
CA TYR A 82 -13.49 5.41 0.34
C TYR A 82 -13.74 5.70 1.84
N ARG A 83 -13.74 4.66 2.68
CA ARG A 83 -14.09 4.76 4.10
C ARG A 83 -12.89 4.84 5.05
N TYR A 84 -11.82 4.12 4.75
CA TYR A 84 -10.63 4.01 5.60
C TYR A 84 -9.36 4.19 4.76
N SER A 85 -8.21 4.29 5.41
CA SER A 85 -6.92 4.16 4.74
C SER A 85 -6.15 2.99 5.33
N CYS A 86 -5.24 2.41 4.56
CA CYS A 86 -4.40 1.29 5.01
C CYS A 86 -2.95 1.74 4.99
N ASP A 87 -2.20 1.52 6.07
CA ASP A 87 -0.76 1.76 6.06
C ASP A 87 -0.07 0.80 5.06
N ASN A 88 0.94 1.30 4.37
CA ASN A 88 1.69 0.55 3.36
C ASN A 88 2.38 -0.68 3.97
N ARG A 89 2.74 -0.66 5.26
CA ARG A 89 3.31 -1.84 5.95
C ARG A 89 2.31 -2.99 5.97
N VAL A 90 1.05 -2.71 6.26
CA VAL A 90 -0.04 -3.71 6.20
C VAL A 90 -0.26 -4.17 4.76
N VAL A 91 -0.19 -3.26 3.79
CA VAL A 91 -0.28 -3.61 2.36
C VAL A 91 0.88 -4.52 1.94
N TRP A 92 2.10 -4.26 2.39
CA TRP A 92 3.28 -5.06 2.08
C TRP A 92 3.19 -6.46 2.67
N MET A 93 2.63 -6.61 3.88
CA MET A 93 2.34 -7.94 4.42
C MET A 93 1.44 -8.75 3.48
N MET A 94 0.46 -8.13 2.80
CA MET A 94 -0.37 -8.84 1.80
C MET A 94 0.36 -9.17 0.50
N ARG A 95 1.50 -8.52 0.21
CA ARG A 95 2.28 -8.77 -1.02
C ARG A 95 3.19 -9.99 -0.90
N GLU A 96 3.53 -10.42 0.32
CA GLU A 96 4.37 -11.60 0.54
C GLU A 96 3.71 -12.85 -0.04
N ARG A 97 4.44 -13.62 -0.85
CA ARG A 97 3.90 -14.83 -1.50
C ARG A 97 4.35 -16.09 -0.76
N THR A 98 3.98 -16.21 0.50
CA THR A 98 4.14 -17.46 1.24
C THR A 98 2.86 -18.29 1.12
N LEU A 99 3.00 -19.63 1.16
CA LEU A 99 1.88 -20.58 1.06
C LEU A 99 0.79 -20.33 2.12
N ASP A 100 1.18 -19.71 3.24
CA ASP A 100 0.34 -19.38 4.38
C ASP A 100 0.22 -17.86 4.53
N ASN A 101 0.03 -17.13 3.43
CA ASN A 101 -0.30 -15.70 3.47
C ASN A 101 -1.65 -15.43 2.83
N SER A 102 -2.70 -15.63 3.63
CA SER A 102 -4.07 -15.26 3.25
C SER A 102 -4.51 -13.97 3.95
N VAL A 103 -5.43 -13.24 3.34
CA VAL A 103 -6.02 -12.04 3.97
C VAL A 103 -6.71 -12.35 5.29
N THR A 104 -7.30 -13.54 5.41
CA THR A 104 -7.91 -14.00 6.67
C THR A 104 -6.87 -14.18 7.77
N GLN A 105 -5.70 -14.71 7.44
CA GLN A 105 -4.61 -14.88 8.40
C GLN A 105 -3.98 -13.56 8.78
N LEU A 106 -3.75 -12.66 7.81
CA LEU A 106 -3.32 -11.30 8.11
C LEU A 106 -4.32 -10.61 9.05
N TYR A 107 -5.62 -10.75 8.78
CA TYR A 107 -6.66 -10.20 9.66
C TYR A 107 -6.55 -10.73 11.10
N LYS A 108 -6.36 -12.04 11.29
CA LYS A 108 -6.14 -12.63 12.62
C LYS A 108 -4.89 -12.08 13.28
N LYS A 109 -3.79 -11.94 12.53
CA LYS A 109 -2.53 -11.37 13.02
C LYS A 109 -2.73 -9.91 13.46
N LEU A 110 -3.40 -9.10 12.66
CA LEU A 110 -3.74 -7.72 13.02
C LEU A 110 -4.63 -7.67 14.26
N MET A 111 -5.62 -8.55 14.38
CA MET A 111 -6.45 -8.63 15.59
C MET A 111 -5.62 -8.89 16.84
N GLU A 112 -4.71 -9.86 16.79
CA GLU A 112 -3.84 -10.22 17.90
C GLU A 112 -2.93 -9.04 18.28
N GLN A 113 -2.24 -8.45 17.30
CA GLN A 113 -1.35 -7.30 17.50
C GLN A 113 -2.08 -6.06 18.04
N HIS A 114 -3.27 -5.75 17.52
CA HIS A 114 -4.09 -4.66 18.03
C HIS A 114 -4.56 -4.93 19.46
N SER A 115 -4.94 -6.17 19.78
CA SER A 115 -5.40 -6.53 21.12
C SER A 115 -4.27 -6.43 22.14
N GLU A 116 -3.08 -6.91 21.79
CA GLU A 116 -1.89 -6.81 22.63
C GLU A 116 -1.50 -5.35 22.88
N ALA A 117 -1.33 -4.57 21.82
CA ALA A 117 -0.96 -3.16 21.92
C ALA A 117 -2.04 -2.34 22.65
N TRP A 118 -3.32 -2.69 22.50
CA TRP A 118 -4.41 -2.07 23.25
C TRP A 118 -4.34 -2.36 24.75
N THR A 119 -4.17 -3.63 25.13
CA THR A 119 -3.99 -4.01 26.55
C THR A 119 -2.79 -3.31 27.16
N GLN A 120 -1.67 -3.20 26.43
CA GLN A 120 -0.49 -2.46 26.90
C GLN A 120 -0.79 -0.98 27.14
N ARG A 121 -1.51 -0.31 26.21
CA ARG A 121 -1.93 1.09 26.37
C ARG A 121 -2.88 1.29 27.55
N ILE A 122 -3.83 0.37 27.76
CA ILE A 122 -4.71 0.38 28.94
C ILE A 122 -3.89 0.24 30.22
N LEU A 123 -2.97 -0.72 30.29
CA LEU A 123 -2.14 -0.93 31.46
C LEU A 123 -1.32 0.32 31.79
N GLN A 124 -0.71 0.95 30.78
CA GLN A 124 0.02 2.21 30.93
C GLN A 124 -0.87 3.32 31.49
N TYR A 125 -2.09 3.46 30.96
CA TYR A 125 -3.06 4.42 31.45
C TYR A 125 -3.42 4.19 32.92
N LEU A 126 -3.79 2.96 33.28
CA LEU A 126 -4.17 2.61 34.66
C LEU A 126 -3.00 2.80 35.64
N THR A 127 -1.79 2.42 35.22
CA THR A 127 -0.56 2.62 36.02
C THR A 127 -0.28 4.11 36.22
N ALA A 128 -0.50 4.95 35.21
CA ALA A 128 -0.35 6.40 35.33
C ALA A 128 -1.39 7.04 36.26
N CYS A 129 -2.59 6.46 36.36
CA CYS A 129 -3.64 6.91 37.28
C CYS A 129 -3.38 6.51 38.75
N GLU A 130 -2.69 5.39 38.99
CA GLU A 130 -2.52 4.78 40.33
C GLU A 130 -1.97 5.74 41.41
N PRO A 131 -0.93 6.57 41.18
CA PRO A 131 -0.40 7.47 42.21
C PRO A 131 -1.43 8.52 42.67
N PHE A 132 -2.25 9.00 41.74
CA PHE A 132 -3.26 10.02 42.01
C PHE A 132 -4.44 9.44 42.79
N THR A 133 -4.79 8.18 42.55
CA THR A 133 -5.80 7.49 43.34
C THR A 133 -5.31 7.20 44.76
N ARG A 134 -4.02 6.86 44.95
CA ARG A 134 -3.43 6.56 46.27
C ARG A 134 -3.14 7.78 47.13
N SER A 135 -2.77 8.91 46.52
CA SER A 135 -2.32 10.12 47.25
C SER A 135 -3.45 11.09 47.62
N SER A 136 -4.70 10.84 47.21
CA SER A 136 -5.79 11.79 47.41
C SER A 136 -6.45 11.60 48.79
N PHE A 137 -6.18 12.51 49.73
CA PHE A 137 -6.70 12.47 51.10
C PHE A 137 -8.10 13.07 51.28
N VAL A 138 -8.67 13.69 50.24
CA VAL A 138 -9.94 14.44 50.36
C VAL A 138 -11.04 13.81 49.48
N GLN A 139 -10.76 13.55 48.19
CA GLN A 139 -11.56 12.68 47.31
C GLN A 139 -10.69 12.11 46.18
N PRO A 140 -10.75 10.80 45.87
CA PRO A 140 -10.00 10.23 44.76
C PRO A 140 -10.51 10.80 43.42
N PRO A 141 -9.63 11.23 42.51
CA PRO A 141 -10.03 11.72 41.19
C PRO A 141 -10.74 10.61 40.41
N VAL A 142 -11.87 10.95 39.79
CA VAL A 142 -12.61 10.04 38.90
C VAL A 142 -11.98 10.12 37.52
N PHE A 143 -11.28 9.05 37.15
CA PHE A 143 -10.72 8.89 35.82
C PHE A 143 -11.77 8.31 34.85
N ALA A 144 -11.67 8.68 33.57
CA ALA A 144 -12.53 8.12 32.54
C ALA A 144 -12.23 6.62 32.34
N GLU A 145 -13.27 5.82 32.13
CA GLU A 145 -13.08 4.41 31.82
C GLU A 145 -12.32 4.27 30.47
N PRO A 146 -11.35 3.35 30.36
CA PRO A 146 -10.67 3.10 29.11
C PRO A 146 -11.68 2.73 28.01
N PRO A 147 -11.56 3.30 26.80
CA PRO A 147 -12.51 3.00 25.74
C PRO A 147 -12.40 1.55 25.27
N LEU A 148 -13.40 1.07 24.52
CA LEU A 148 -13.35 -0.26 23.93
C LEU A 148 -12.34 -0.33 22.78
N LEU A 149 -11.74 -1.51 22.58
CA LEU A 149 -10.83 -1.77 21.46
C LEU A 149 -11.52 -1.41 20.12
N PRO A 150 -10.91 -0.55 19.29
CA PRO A 150 -11.46 -0.21 17.99
C PRO A 150 -11.60 -1.44 17.08
N ALA A 151 -12.78 -1.62 16.49
CA ALA A 151 -13.03 -2.75 15.60
C ALA A 151 -12.21 -2.65 14.30
N LEU A 152 -11.60 -3.78 13.91
CA LEU A 152 -10.91 -3.92 12.64
C LEU A 152 -11.89 -4.04 11.46
N PRO A 153 -11.52 -3.53 10.27
CA PRO A 153 -12.33 -3.71 9.07
C PRO A 153 -12.35 -5.19 8.67
N LYS A 154 -13.47 -5.65 8.11
CA LYS A 154 -13.64 -7.06 7.71
C LYS A 154 -12.57 -7.48 6.69
N PRO A 155 -12.19 -8.77 6.62
CA PRO A 155 -11.22 -9.28 5.64
C PRO A 155 -11.51 -8.89 4.18
N LYS A 156 -12.81 -8.80 3.80
CA LYS A 156 -13.22 -8.33 2.46
C LYS A 156 -12.69 -6.93 2.12
N TRP A 157 -12.56 -6.05 3.11
CA TRP A 157 -11.99 -4.71 2.90
C TRP A 157 -10.49 -4.76 2.65
N LEU A 158 -9.75 -5.60 3.38
CA LEU A 158 -8.32 -5.82 3.15
C LEU A 158 -8.05 -6.37 1.73
N LEU A 159 -8.90 -7.28 1.24
CA LEU A 159 -8.85 -7.73 -0.16
C LEU A 159 -9.05 -6.58 -1.15
N ALA A 160 -10.00 -5.68 -0.89
CA ALA A 160 -10.23 -4.51 -1.75
C ALA A 160 -9.05 -3.53 -1.75
N VAL A 161 -8.41 -3.33 -0.59
CA VAL A 161 -7.17 -2.56 -0.44
C VAL A 161 -6.06 -3.19 -1.28
N TYR A 162 -5.87 -4.51 -1.18
CA TYR A 162 -4.86 -5.22 -1.95
C TYR A 162 -5.13 -5.12 -3.46
N ALA A 163 -6.38 -5.29 -3.90
CA ALA A 163 -6.74 -5.11 -5.30
C ALA A 163 -6.40 -3.70 -5.80
N ARG A 164 -6.70 -2.66 -5.01
CA ARG A 164 -6.36 -1.27 -5.33
C ARG A 164 -4.85 -1.05 -5.40
N ASP A 165 -4.08 -1.66 -4.49
CA ASP A 165 -2.61 -1.61 -4.50
C ASP A 165 -2.02 -2.24 -5.77
N VAL A 166 -2.52 -3.43 -6.15
CA VAL A 166 -2.09 -4.12 -7.36
C VAL A 166 -2.40 -3.26 -8.59
N LEU A 167 -3.61 -2.72 -8.69
CA LEU A 167 -4.01 -1.83 -9.78
C LEU A 167 -3.09 -0.61 -9.90
N GLY A 168 -2.76 0.03 -8.76
CA GLY A 168 -1.91 1.21 -8.73
C GLY A 168 -0.47 0.98 -9.20
N ARG A 169 -0.01 -0.27 -9.23
CA ARG A 169 1.35 -0.65 -9.62
C ARG A 169 1.40 -1.53 -10.86
N LEU A 170 0.27 -1.70 -11.57
CA LEU A 170 0.21 -2.59 -12.73
C LEU A 170 1.24 -2.23 -13.78
N ASP A 171 1.41 -0.94 -14.09
CA ASP A 171 2.37 -0.50 -15.10
C ASP A 171 3.81 -0.76 -14.66
N GLU A 172 4.13 -0.55 -13.39
CA GLU A 172 5.45 -0.86 -12.82
C GLU A 172 5.73 -2.37 -12.84
N VAL A 173 4.74 -3.18 -12.46
CA VAL A 173 4.85 -4.64 -12.45
C VAL A 173 5.00 -5.17 -13.87
N LYS A 174 4.22 -4.64 -14.83
CA LYS A 174 4.33 -4.95 -16.25
C LYS A 174 5.73 -4.61 -16.76
N ALA A 175 6.19 -3.38 -16.51
CA ALA A 175 7.53 -2.92 -16.91
C ALA A 175 8.64 -3.80 -16.31
N LYS A 176 8.50 -4.22 -15.04
CA LYS A 176 9.46 -5.10 -14.37
C LYS A 176 9.48 -6.51 -14.98
N ILE A 177 8.33 -7.05 -15.36
CA ILE A 177 8.22 -8.37 -16.01
C ILE A 177 8.76 -8.32 -17.45
N THR A 178 8.47 -7.24 -18.19
CA THR A 178 8.93 -7.07 -19.57
C THR A 178 10.36 -6.55 -19.67
N SER A 179 10.99 -6.19 -18.56
CA SER A 179 12.38 -5.74 -18.51
C SER A 179 13.32 -6.92 -18.74
N VAL A 180 14.37 -6.70 -19.52
CA VAL A 180 15.45 -7.68 -19.77
C VAL A 180 16.21 -8.03 -18.48
N PHE A 181 16.11 -7.19 -17.44
CA PHE A 181 16.65 -7.41 -16.10
C PHE A 181 15.62 -8.02 -15.12
N GLY A 182 14.38 -8.25 -15.57
CA GLY A 182 13.35 -8.89 -14.76
C GLY A 182 13.76 -10.32 -14.43
N CYS A 183 13.57 -10.75 -13.17
CA CYS A 183 13.74 -12.15 -12.81
C CYS A 183 12.86 -13.00 -13.73
N VAL A 184 13.48 -13.87 -14.52
CA VAL A 184 12.78 -14.95 -15.24
C VAL A 184 11.94 -15.67 -14.20
N LEU A 185 10.62 -15.52 -14.31
CA LEU A 185 9.69 -16.41 -13.62
C LEU A 185 9.97 -17.80 -14.19
N LYS A 186 10.81 -18.58 -13.50
CA LYS A 186 10.86 -20.02 -13.71
C LYS A 186 9.46 -20.51 -13.38
N MET A 187 8.69 -20.71 -14.44
CA MET A 187 7.42 -21.38 -14.37
C MET A 187 7.79 -22.84 -14.13
N ASP A 188 7.77 -23.29 -12.88
CA ASP A 188 7.96 -24.68 -12.53
C ASP A 188 6.76 -25.45 -13.10
N SER A 189 6.90 -25.83 -14.37
CA SER A 189 5.97 -26.71 -15.06
C SER A 189 6.08 -28.07 -14.40
N THR A 190 5.24 -28.32 -13.40
CA THR A 190 4.96 -29.68 -12.92
C THR A 190 4.14 -30.45 -13.95
N LYS A 191 4.65 -30.57 -15.19
CA LYS A 191 4.31 -31.71 -16.02
C LYS A 191 5.28 -32.81 -15.63
N LYS A 192 4.84 -33.67 -14.72
CA LYS A 192 5.47 -34.99 -14.54
C LYS A 192 5.47 -35.65 -15.92
N PRO A 193 6.63 -36.06 -16.48
CA PRO A 193 6.60 -36.92 -17.64
C PRO A 193 5.81 -38.18 -17.26
N PRO A 194 4.92 -38.68 -18.13
CA PRO A 194 4.36 -40.01 -17.95
C PRO A 194 5.54 -40.97 -17.81
N ARG A 195 5.52 -41.83 -16.79
CA ARG A 195 6.47 -42.92 -16.72
C ARG A 195 6.23 -43.84 -17.91
N ASP A 196 7.34 -44.28 -18.48
CA ASP A 196 7.48 -45.41 -19.39
C ASP A 196 7.04 -45.17 -20.85
N MET A 197 7.96 -44.61 -21.63
CA MET A 197 8.27 -45.20 -22.93
C MET A 197 9.73 -45.65 -22.89
N HIS A 198 9.91 -46.95 -23.13
CA HIS A 198 11.20 -47.60 -23.26
C HIS A 198 12.12 -46.78 -24.18
N TRP A 199 13.33 -46.50 -23.72
CA TRP A 199 14.39 -45.98 -24.58
C TRP A 199 15.12 -47.16 -25.22
N THR A 200 15.00 -47.33 -26.54
CA THR A 200 15.95 -48.15 -27.31
C THR A 200 16.99 -47.23 -27.94
N PRO A 201 18.30 -47.43 -27.68
CA PRO A 201 19.34 -46.59 -28.27
C PRO A 201 19.64 -47.07 -29.70
N GLY A 202 19.37 -46.23 -30.70
CA GLY A 202 19.85 -46.47 -32.06
C GLY A 202 18.96 -45.98 -33.19
N SER A 203 18.72 -44.67 -33.29
CA SER A 203 18.37 -44.02 -34.56
C SER A 203 18.50 -42.50 -34.43
N TRP A 204 19.59 -41.93 -34.96
CA TRP A 204 19.67 -40.50 -35.23
C TRP A 204 19.02 -40.25 -36.60
N PRO A 205 17.99 -39.41 -36.73
CA PRO A 205 17.71 -38.74 -37.98
C PRO A 205 18.70 -37.59 -38.12
N ASP A 206 19.49 -37.67 -39.19
CA ASP A 206 20.37 -36.64 -39.71
C ASP A 206 19.53 -35.43 -40.13
N GLU A 207 19.70 -34.28 -39.46
CA GLU A 207 19.22 -32.99 -39.97
C GLU A 207 20.35 -31.94 -39.89
N THR A 208 21.19 -31.96 -40.92
CA THR A 208 21.97 -30.79 -41.35
C THR A 208 21.05 -29.60 -41.63
N PRO A 209 21.32 -28.40 -41.11
CA PRO A 209 20.54 -27.20 -41.43
C PRO A 209 20.92 -26.67 -42.83
N PRO A 210 19.95 -26.20 -43.66
CA PRO A 210 20.27 -25.59 -44.93
C PRO A 210 20.89 -24.20 -44.75
N ARG A 211 22.03 -24.05 -45.40
CA ARG A 211 22.84 -22.84 -45.56
C ARG A 211 22.01 -21.74 -46.23
N GLN A 212 21.68 -20.66 -45.51
CA GLN A 212 21.17 -19.44 -46.16
C GLN A 212 22.30 -18.78 -46.98
N GLU A 213 22.19 -18.88 -48.29
CA GLU A 213 23.00 -18.13 -49.23
C GLU A 213 22.63 -16.64 -49.16
N ARG A 214 23.63 -15.81 -48.85
CA ARG A 214 23.61 -14.38 -49.11
C ARG A 214 23.79 -14.15 -50.60
N HIS A 215 22.88 -13.39 -51.22
CA HIS A 215 23.14 -12.73 -52.50
C HIS A 215 22.87 -11.22 -52.39
N PRO A 216 23.53 -10.40 -53.22
CA PRO A 216 24.10 -9.13 -52.82
C PRO A 216 23.29 -7.92 -53.29
N GLN A 217 23.67 -6.77 -52.71
CA GLN A 217 23.26 -5.44 -53.12
C GLN A 217 23.46 -5.20 -54.63
N LYS A 218 22.44 -4.60 -55.25
CA LYS A 218 22.56 -3.46 -56.18
C LYS A 218 21.38 -2.53 -55.96
#